data_AF-A0A2G5P5D8-F1
#
_entry.id   AF-A0A2G5P5D8-F1
#
_cell.length_a   1.000
_cell.length_b   1.000
_cell.length_c   1.000
_cell.angle_alpha   90.00
_cell.angle_beta   90.00
_cell.angle_gamma   90.00
#
_symmetry.space_group_name_H-M   'P 1'
#
loop_
_entity.id
_entity.type
_entity.pdbx_description
1 polymer ?
#
loop_
_entity_poly.entity_id
_entity_poly.type
_entity_poly.pdbx_seq_one_letter_code
_entity_poly.pdbx_strand_id
1 'polypeptide(L)'
;MTIDPAHGCGFPGHNLNPSAPSTEYTSWTNLSDLNRSRLLVRGYTSFNYTSFDLKALSDKNELLVAMLSDLPSMGGDGAAAMAPLKAG
;
A
#
# COMPACT_ATOMS: atom_id res chain seq x y z
N MET A 1 -23.37 -5.64 24.45
CA MET A 1 -22.87 -6.86 23.77
C MET A 1 -22.44 -6.41 22.38
N THR A 2 -21.14 -6.23 22.18
CA THR A 2 -20.56 -5.85 20.89
C THR A 2 -20.72 -7.05 19.96
N ILE A 3 -21.44 -6.88 18.87
CA ILE A 3 -21.60 -7.93 17.86
C ILE A 3 -20.29 -7.97 17.07
N ASP A 4 -19.55 -9.06 17.22
CA ASP A 4 -18.44 -9.40 16.35
C ASP A 4 -19.02 -9.64 14.94
N PRO A 5 -18.59 -8.93 13.88
CA PRO A 5 -19.09 -9.21 12.54
C PRO A 5 -18.80 -10.67 12.23
N ALA A 6 -19.86 -11.41 11.90
CA ALA A 6 -19.76 -12.80 11.52
C ALA A 6 -18.63 -12.95 10.49
N HIS A 7 -17.70 -13.84 10.80
CA HIS A 7 -16.78 -14.42 9.84
C HIS A 7 -17.62 -15.03 8.72
N GLY A 8 -17.98 -14.19 7.75
CA GLY A 8 -18.61 -14.61 6.52
C GLY A 8 -17.59 -15.43 5.77
N CYS A 9 -17.78 -16.73 5.74
CA CYS A 9 -17.27 -17.64 4.73
C CYS A 9 -17.89 -17.26 3.37
N GLY A 10 -17.53 -16.07 2.88
CA GLY A 10 -17.95 -15.49 1.61
C GLY A 10 -16.79 -14.65 1.10
N PHE A 11 -16.36 -14.93 -0.12
CA PHE A 11 -15.27 -14.22 -0.77
C PHE A 11 -15.49 -12.70 -0.70
N PRO A 12 -14.46 -11.91 -0.33
CA PRO A 12 -14.58 -10.47 -0.26
C PRO A 12 -14.97 -9.91 -1.63
N GLY A 13 -16.08 -9.16 -1.68
CA GLY A 13 -16.51 -8.40 -2.86
C GLY A 13 -17.66 -8.98 -3.69
N HIS A 14 -18.14 -10.19 -3.41
CA HIS A 14 -19.35 -10.69 -4.09
C HIS A 14 -20.59 -10.36 -3.26
N ASN A 15 -21.37 -9.38 -3.73
CA ASN A 15 -22.66 -9.01 -3.14
C ASN A 15 -23.59 -10.24 -3.05
N LEU A 16 -23.78 -10.78 -1.85
CA LEU A 16 -24.82 -11.77 -1.55
C LEU A 16 -26.18 -11.11 -1.27
N ASN A 17 -26.21 -9.77 -1.17
CA ASN A 17 -27.42 -8.96 -1.01
C ASN A 17 -27.26 -7.66 -1.83
N PRO A 18 -28.06 -7.44 -2.88
CA PRO A 18 -28.00 -6.22 -3.72
C PRO A 18 -28.36 -4.92 -2.97
N SER A 19 -28.94 -5.03 -1.77
CA SER A 19 -29.30 -3.92 -0.89
C SER A 19 -28.26 -3.70 0.24
N ALA A 20 -27.18 -4.49 0.26
CA ALA A 20 -26.09 -4.25 1.20
C ALA A 20 -25.36 -2.95 0.83
N PRO A 21 -25.08 -2.07 1.79
CA PRO A 21 -24.34 -0.85 1.52
C PRO A 21 -22.92 -1.20 1.01
N SER A 22 -22.50 -0.56 -0.08
CA SER A 22 -21.14 -0.67 -0.60
C SER A 22 -20.16 -0.24 0.48
N THR A 23 -19.36 -1.18 0.99
CA THR A 23 -18.34 -0.89 2.01
C THR A 23 -17.00 -0.71 1.30
N GLU A 24 -16.40 0.47 1.47
CA GLU A 24 -15.06 0.75 0.97
C GLU A 24 -14.02 0.26 1.98
N TYR A 25 -13.08 -0.57 1.52
CA TYR A 25 -11.95 -1.03 2.34
C TYR A 25 -10.69 -0.27 1.97
N THR A 26 -9.97 0.21 2.97
CA THR A 26 -8.66 0.84 2.76
C THR A 26 -7.68 -0.17 2.18
N SER A 27 -7.23 0.03 0.95
CA SER A 27 -6.35 -0.92 0.24
C SER A 27 -4.85 -0.65 0.47
N TRP A 28 -4.51 0.55 0.92
CA TRP A 28 -3.15 0.94 1.29
C TRP A 28 -3.20 2.22 2.13
N THR A 29 -2.12 2.50 2.86
CA THR A 29 -1.95 3.71 3.66
C THR A 29 -0.57 4.29 3.40
N ASN A 30 -0.45 5.61 3.48
CA ASN A 30 0.83 6.29 3.46
C ASN A 30 0.99 7.27 4.61
N LEU A 31 2.25 7.56 4.93
CA LEU A 31 2.67 8.60 5.85
C LEU A 31 3.86 9.35 5.23
N SER A 32 3.76 10.67 5.16
CA SER A 32 4.84 11.53 4.67
C SER A 32 5.56 12.18 5.85
N ASP A 33 6.80 11.75 6.11
CA ASP A 33 7.71 12.41 7.07
C ASP A 33 8.53 13.47 6.33
N LEU A 34 7.99 14.69 6.29
CA LEU A 34 8.62 15.81 5.58
C LEU A 34 9.93 16.25 6.23
N ASN A 35 10.07 16.09 7.55
CA ASN A 35 11.26 16.50 8.28
C ASN A 35 12.46 15.60 7.97
N ARG A 36 12.22 14.30 7.71
CA ARG A 36 13.26 13.34 7.32
C ARG A 36 13.29 13.04 5.82
N SER A 37 12.45 13.72 5.03
CA SER A 37 12.29 13.47 3.60
C SER A 37 11.99 11.99 3.30
N ARG A 38 11.00 11.40 3.98
CA ARG A 38 10.60 10.00 3.77
C ARG A 38 9.13 9.86 3.41
N LEU A 39 8.85 8.99 2.45
CA LEU A 39 7.52 8.46 2.20
C LEU A 39 7.44 7.05 2.76
N LEU A 40 6.46 6.77 3.60
CA LEU A 40 6.19 5.46 4.14
C LEU A 40 4.90 4.91 3.54
N VAL A 41 4.94 3.71 2.99
CA VAL A 41 3.79 3.05 2.34
C VAL A 41 3.54 1.69 3.01
N ARG A 42 2.28 1.40 3.31
CA ARG A 42 1.85 0.09 3.82
C ARG A 42 0.68 -0.41 2.97
N GLY A 43 0.85 -1.56 2.32
CA GLY A 43 -0.23 -2.24 1.61
C GLY A 43 -1.19 -2.94 2.56
N TYR A 44 -2.38 -3.31 2.07
CA TYR A 44 -3.42 -3.98 2.87
C TYR A 44 -2.93 -5.23 3.59
N THR A 45 -2.14 -6.07 2.91
CA THR A 45 -1.61 -7.33 3.44
C THR A 45 -0.25 -7.17 4.14
N SER A 46 0.33 -5.96 4.15
CA SER A 46 1.64 -5.70 4.73
C SER A 46 1.54 -5.52 6.25
N PHE A 47 2.49 -6.08 6.98
CA PHE A 47 2.54 -5.96 8.43
C PHE A 47 3.06 -4.58 8.86
N ASN A 48 4.07 -4.06 8.15
CA ASN A 48 4.72 -2.78 8.44
C ASN A 48 4.79 -1.86 7.22
N TYR A 49 5.28 -0.64 7.45
CA TYR A 49 5.58 0.33 6.41
C TYR A 49 6.91 0.04 5.72
N THR A 50 6.89 0.09 4.39
CA THR A 50 8.08 0.26 3.55
C THR A 50 8.38 1.75 3.43
N SER A 51 9.63 2.15 3.64
CA SER A 51 10.09 3.54 3.57
C SER A 51 10.88 3.81 2.29
N PHE A 52 10.68 4.99 1.73
CA PHE A 52 11.41 5.53 0.59
C PHE A 52 12.09 6.85 0.99
N ASP A 53 13.38 6.97 0.71
CA ASP A 53 14.13 8.22 0.90
C ASP A 53 13.87 9.16 -0.28
N LEU A 54 13.09 10.22 -0.02
CA LEU A 54 12.70 11.19 -1.04
C LEU A 54 13.86 12.06 -1.49
N LYS A 55 14.89 12.25 -0.65
CA LYS A 55 16.08 13.01 -1.04
C LYS A 55 16.93 12.19 -2.01
N ALA A 56 17.10 10.90 -1.74
CA ALA A 56 17.79 10.00 -2.67
C ALA A 56 17.04 9.86 -4.01
N LEU A 57 15.70 9.88 -3.97
CA LEU A 57 14.86 9.82 -5.18
C LEU A 57 14.85 11.12 -5.97
N SER A 58 14.90 12.29 -5.31
CA SER A 58 14.95 13.58 -6.01
C SER A 58 16.22 13.78 -6.85
N ASP A 59 17.29 13.07 -6.51
CA ASP A 59 18.57 13.13 -7.23
C ASP A 59 18.57 12.25 -8.51
N LYS A 60 17.50 11.49 -8.78
CA LYS A 60 17.37 10.63 -9.97
C LYS A 60 16.80 11.43 -11.14
N ASN A 61 17.40 11.27 -12.33
CA ASN A 61 16.93 11.90 -13.57
C ASN A 61 16.05 10.96 -14.41
N GLU A 62 15.29 10.09 -13.74
CA GLU A 62 14.41 9.11 -14.38
C GLU A 62 13.15 8.90 -13.54
N LEU A 63 12.05 8.54 -14.21
CA LEU A 63 10.82 8.18 -13.53
C LEU A 63 10.93 6.74 -13.03
N LEU A 64 10.83 6.55 -11.71
CA LEU A 64 10.85 5.24 -11.07
C LEU A 64 9.45 4.82 -10.65
N VAL A 65 9.15 3.53 -10.78
CA VAL A 65 7.88 2.89 -10.39
C VAL A 65 8.16 1.67 -9.52
N ALA A 66 7.31 1.44 -8.53
CA ALA A 66 7.28 0.20 -7.75
C ALA A 66 5.85 -0.32 -7.70
N MET A 67 5.65 -1.61 -7.90
CA MET A 67 4.34 -2.24 -7.70
C MET A 67 4.12 -2.46 -6.21
N LEU A 68 2.91 -2.18 -5.71
CA LEU A 68 2.58 -2.38 -4.30
C LEU A 68 2.77 -3.84 -3.86
N SER A 69 2.58 -4.80 -4.78
CA SER A 69 2.81 -6.23 -4.57
C SER A 69 4.26 -6.60 -4.30
N ASP A 70 5.19 -5.76 -4.74
CA ASP A 70 6.62 -6.04 -4.70
C ASP A 70 7.29 -5.36 -3.50
N LEU A 71 6.53 -4.59 -2.71
CA LEU A 71 7.04 -3.95 -1.50
C LEU A 71 7.28 -4.99 -0.39
N PRO A 72 8.36 -4.83 0.41
CA PRO A 72 8.61 -5.67 1.57
C PRO A 72 7.43 -5.70 2.55
N SER A 73 6.79 -6.86 2.70
CA SER A 73 5.61 -7.00 3.57
C SER A 73 5.93 -6.76 5.05
N MET A 74 7.17 -7.00 5.46
CA MET A 74 7.69 -6.76 6.82
C MET A 74 8.25 -5.34 7.04
N GLY A 75 8.17 -4.48 6.01
CA GLY A 75 8.70 -3.11 6.03
C GLY A 75 10.20 -3.03 5.74
N GLY A 76 10.77 -1.85 5.93
CA GLY A 76 12.19 -1.56 5.62
C GLY A 76 12.35 -0.61 4.43
N ASP A 77 13.54 -0.59 3.83
CA ASP A 77 13.83 0.23 2.65
C ASP A 77 13.19 -0.36 1.38
N GLY A 78 12.42 0.47 0.67
CA GLY A 78 11.73 0.10 -0.57
C GLY A 78 12.52 0.34 -1.86
N ALA A 79 13.74 0.90 -1.79
CA ALA A 79 14.50 1.28 -2.98
C ALA A 79 14.71 0.12 -3.97
N ALA A 80 14.92 -1.10 -3.49
CA ALA A 80 15.14 -2.28 -4.33
C ALA A 80 13.89 -2.73 -5.12
N ALA A 81 12.69 -2.31 -4.73
CA ALA A 81 11.45 -2.62 -5.43
C ALA A 81 11.15 -1.62 -6.57
N MET A 82 11.97 -0.59 -6.73
CA MET A 82 11.78 0.45 -7.75
C MET A 82 12.52 0.09 -9.05
N ALA A 83 11.86 0.33 -10.18
CA ALA A 83 12.42 0.18 -11.50
C ALA A 83 12.11 1.41 -12.38
N PRO A 84 12.95 1.74 -13.37
CA PRO A 84 12.61 2.76 -14.35
C PRO A 84 11.30 2.44 -15.06
N LEU A 85 10.43 3.44 -15.20
CA LEU A 85 9.26 3.30 -16.04
C LEU A 85 9.73 3.17 -17.50
N LYS A 86 9.47 2.02 -18.10
CA LYS A 86 9.74 1.82 -19.53
C LYS A 86 8.77 2.68 -20.33
N ALA A 87 9.30 3.50 -21.25
CA ALA A 87 8.49 4.12 -22.29
C ALA A 87 7.92 3.00 -23.17
N GLY A 88 6.59 3.03 -23.39
CA GLY A 88 5.88 2.09 -24.26
C GLY A 88 6.13 2.35 -25.74
#